data_AF-A0A1R4LJD8-F1
#
_entry.id   AF-A0A1R4LJD8-F1
#
_cell.length_a   1.000
_cell.length_b   1.000
_cell.length_c   1.000
_cell.angle_alpha   90.00
_cell.angle_beta   90.00
_cell.angle_gamma   90.00
#
_symmetry.space_group_name_H-M   'P 1'
#
loop_
_entity.id
_entity.type
_entity.pdbx_description
1 polymer ?
#
loop_
_entity_poly.entity_id
_entity_poly.type
_entity_poly.pdbx_seq_one_letter_code
_entity_poly.pdbx_strand_id
1 'polypeptide(L)'
;MMYIIIIAAIVIFWLLVLDRPVLYVHFKGGQLVKVKGHLPVTLKHNLTEIGHHSPFNGYLKAYQRREGIRLKFSPSVPKSIQQRIRNVFPFNGLKKSGIEKKKKH
;
A
#
# COMPACT_ATOMS: atom_id res chain seq x y z
N MET A 1 36.36 -16.91 -5.63
CA MET A 1 35.53 -16.95 -4.41
C MET A 1 34.92 -15.59 -4.05
N MET A 2 35.70 -14.51 -3.98
CA MET A 2 35.20 -13.15 -3.67
C MET A 2 34.10 -12.65 -4.63
N TYR A 3 34.21 -12.94 -5.93
CA TYR A 3 33.20 -12.54 -6.92
C TYR A 3 31.80 -13.13 -6.64
N ILE A 4 31.73 -14.37 -6.16
CA ILE A 4 30.45 -15.03 -5.84
C ILE A 4 29.75 -14.30 -4.69
N ILE A 5 30.53 -13.86 -3.70
CA ILE A 5 30.03 -13.12 -2.54
C ILE A 5 29.49 -11.74 -2.95
N ILE A 6 30.20 -11.05 -3.85
CA ILE A 6 29.77 -9.74 -4.37
C ILE A 6 28.48 -9.88 -5.19
N ILE A 7 28.40 -10.89 -6.07
CA ILE A 7 27.20 -11.14 -6.86
C ILE A 7 26.01 -11.46 -5.95
N ALA A 8 26.20 -12.31 -4.94
CA ALA A 8 25.15 -12.63 -3.97
C ALA A 8 24.66 -11.37 -3.23
N ALA A 9 25.58 -10.50 -2.79
CA ALA A 9 25.23 -9.24 -2.14
C ALA A 9 24.41 -8.31 -3.04
N ILE A 10 24.79 -8.19 -4.31
CA ILE A 10 24.05 -7.39 -5.31
C ILE A 10 22.64 -7.96 -5.53
N VAL A 11 22.51 -9.28 -5.65
CA VAL A 11 21.20 -9.94 -5.84
C VAL A 11 20.28 -9.71 -4.64
N ILE A 12 20.80 -9.87 -3.42
CA ILE A 12 20.03 -9.60 -2.18
C ILE A 12 19.60 -8.13 -2.13
N PHE A 13 20.52 -7.20 -2.43
CA PHE A 13 20.21 -5.78 -2.46
C PHE A 13 19.10 -5.46 -3.48
N TRP A 14 19.16 -6.04 -4.67
CA TRP A 14 18.16 -5.81 -5.71
C TRP A 14 16.78 -6.35 -5.32
N LEU A 15 16.72 -7.51 -4.65
CA LEU A 15 15.50 -8.06 -4.09
C LEU A 15 14.86 -7.14 -3.03
N LEU A 16 15.67 -6.51 -2.17
CA LEU A 16 15.18 -5.56 -1.17
C LEU A 16 14.63 -4.27 -1.81
N VAL A 17 15.24 -3.80 -2.90
CA VAL A 17 14.76 -2.62 -3.63
C VAL A 17 13.43 -2.88 -4.35
N LEU A 18 13.16 -4.12 -4.77
CA LEU A 18 11.89 -4.51 -5.40
C LEU A 18 10.69 -4.47 -4.44
N ASP A 19 10.92 -4.54 -3.13
CA ASP A 19 9.87 -4.60 -2.11
C ASP A 19 9.30 -3.21 -1.74
N ARG A 20 9.25 -2.29 -2.71
CA ARG A 20 8.68 -0.94 -2.58
C ARG A 20 7.16 -0.98 -2.85
N PRO A 21 6.28 -1.12 -1.83
CA PRO A 21 4.83 -1.01 -2.03
C PRO A 21 4.46 0.40 -2.50
N VAL A 22 3.48 0.50 -3.38
CA VAL A 22 2.99 1.77 -3.94
C VAL A 22 2.16 2.53 -2.91
N LEU A 23 1.48 1.80 -2.03
CA LEU A 23 0.79 2.35 -0.89
C LEU A 23 1.05 1.48 0.35
N TYR A 24 1.43 2.10 1.45
CA TYR A 24 1.56 1.46 2.74
C TYR A 24 0.75 2.25 3.76
N VAL A 25 -0.17 1.59 4.45
CA VAL A 25 -0.97 2.18 5.53
C VAL A 25 -0.81 1.32 6.77
N HIS A 26 -0.53 1.95 7.91
CA HIS A 26 -0.47 1.29 9.22
C HIS A 26 -1.62 1.78 10.08
N PHE A 27 -2.37 0.83 10.62
CA PHE A 27 -3.51 1.03 11.50
C PHE A 27 -3.14 0.62 12.92
N LYS A 28 -3.44 1.49 13.89
CA LYS A 28 -3.31 1.20 15.32
C LYS A 28 -4.54 1.74 16.04
N GLY A 29 -5.28 0.87 16.72
CA GLY A 29 -6.48 1.22 17.48
C GLY A 29 -7.57 1.84 16.62
N GLY A 30 -7.69 1.45 15.35
CA GLY A 30 -8.65 2.08 14.43
C GLY A 30 -8.20 3.42 13.82
N GLN A 31 -6.99 3.91 14.15
CA GLN A 31 -6.45 5.14 13.58
C GLN A 31 -5.35 4.86 12.55
N LEU A 32 -5.27 5.69 11.52
CA LEU A 32 -4.17 5.66 10.55
C LEU A 32 -2.94 6.32 11.16
N VAL A 33 -1.98 5.51 11.62
CA VAL A 33 -0.73 6.00 12.23
C VAL A 33 0.31 6.37 11.18
N LYS A 34 0.33 5.65 10.06
CA LYS A 34 1.37 5.84 9.04
C LYS A 34 0.81 5.62 7.66
N VAL A 35 1.05 6.57 6.77
CA VAL A 35 0.69 6.47 5.35
C VAL A 35 1.96 6.77 4.55
N LYS A 36 2.35 5.86 3.65
CA LYS A 36 3.40 6.09 2.65
C LYS A 36 2.82 5.83 1.27
N GLY A 37 3.16 6.70 0.31
CA GLY A 37 2.62 6.66 -1.04
C GLY A 37 1.45 7.62 -1.24
N HIS A 38 0.91 7.64 -2.45
CA HIS A 38 -0.22 8.49 -2.79
C HIS A 38 -1.52 7.85 -2.29
N LEU A 39 -2.10 8.43 -1.24
CA LEU A 39 -3.40 8.03 -0.71
C LEU A 39 -4.46 9.03 -1.15
N PRO A 40 -5.41 8.65 -2.03
CA PRO A 40 -6.52 9.52 -2.42
C PRO A 40 -7.34 9.96 -1.20
N VAL A 41 -7.84 11.21 -1.22
CA VAL A 41 -8.60 11.79 -0.10
C VAL A 41 -9.84 10.95 0.23
N THR A 42 -10.55 10.47 -0.79
CA THR A 42 -11.72 9.58 -0.63
C THR A 42 -11.35 8.28 0.09
N LEU A 43 -10.21 7.68 -0.26
CA LEU A 43 -9.73 6.46 0.40
C LEU A 43 -9.33 6.74 1.85
N LYS A 44 -8.69 7.88 2.13
CA LYS A 44 -8.35 8.28 3.50
C LYS A 44 -9.59 8.38 4.38
N HIS A 45 -10.64 9.03 3.90
CA HIS A 45 -11.88 9.19 4.64
C HIS A 45 -12.52 7.81 4.94
N ASN A 46 -12.71 6.99 3.91
CA ASN A 46 -13.28 5.65 4.05
C ASN A 46 -12.47 4.77 5.03
N LEU A 47 -11.13 4.80 4.95
CA LEU A 47 -10.28 4.03 5.87
C LEU A 47 -10.38 4.53 7.31
N THR A 48 -10.54 5.84 7.51
CA THR A 48 -10.71 6.44 8.85
C THR A 48 -12.06 6.09 9.45
N GLU A 49 -13.11 6.05 8.63
CA GLU A 49 -14.47 5.67 9.04
C GLU A 49 -14.55 4.18 9.40
N ILE A 50 -13.94 3.31 8.58
CA ILE A 50 -13.84 1.87 8.87
C ILE A 50 -13.09 1.65 10.19
N GLY A 51 -12.02 2.39 10.43
CA GLY A 51 -11.24 2.32 11.66
C GLY A 51 -11.99 2.82 12.90
N HIS A 52 -12.80 3.88 12.78
CA HIS A 52 -13.66 4.34 13.86
C HIS A 52 -14.75 3.34 14.22
N HIS A 53 -15.42 2.77 13.21
CA HIS A 53 -16.51 1.82 13.43
C HIS A 53 -16.01 0.46 13.95
N SER A 54 -14.76 0.11 13.64
CA SER A 54 -14.17 -1.16 14.05
C SER A 54 -12.69 -0.96 14.33
N PRO A 55 -12.29 -0.74 15.59
CA PRO A 55 -10.89 -0.57 15.92
C PRO A 55 -10.12 -1.86 15.66
N PHE A 56 -9.12 -1.79 14.76
CA PHE A 56 -8.22 -2.89 14.46
C PHE A 56 -6.77 -2.42 14.40
N ASN A 57 -5.86 -3.38 14.55
CA ASN A 57 -4.42 -3.20 14.45
C ASN A 57 -3.90 -3.95 13.22
N GLY A 58 -3.01 -3.32 12.44
CA GLY A 58 -2.34 -4.01 11.35
C GLY A 58 -1.84 -3.08 10.26
N TYR A 59 -1.34 -3.66 9.18
CA TYR A 59 -0.88 -2.91 8.02
C TYR A 59 -1.60 -3.36 6.74
N LEU A 60 -1.69 -2.42 5.81
CA LEU A 60 -2.15 -2.60 4.45
C LEU A 60 -1.02 -2.20 3.50
N LYS A 61 -0.63 -3.11 2.62
CA LYS A 61 0.32 -2.86 1.54
C LYS A 61 -0.37 -3.04 0.20
N ALA A 62 -0.33 -2.03 -0.66
CA ALA A 62 -0.76 -2.14 -2.05
C ALA A 62 0.47 -2.24 -2.96
N TYR A 63 0.52 -3.30 -3.75
CA TYR A 63 1.57 -3.57 -4.73
C TYR A 63 1.00 -3.42 -6.13
N GLN A 64 1.57 -2.53 -6.94
CA GLN A 64 1.26 -2.46 -8.37
C GLN A 64 1.96 -3.62 -9.09
N ARG A 65 1.19 -4.50 -9.73
CA ARG A 65 1.65 -5.49 -10.71
C ARG A 65 1.17 -5.10 -12.11
N ARG A 66 1.65 -5.84 -13.12
CA ARG A 66 1.26 -5.67 -14.53
C ARG A 66 -0.26 -5.85 -14.73
N GLU A 67 -0.86 -6.78 -13.98
CA GLU A 67 -2.30 -7.10 -14.04
C GLU A 67 -3.19 -6.17 -13.18
N GLY A 68 -2.61 -5.30 -12.35
CA GLY A 68 -3.37 -4.42 -11.46
C GLY A 68 -2.77 -4.30 -10.06
N ILE A 69 -3.56 -3.81 -9.11
CA ILE A 69 -3.11 -3.57 -7.73
C ILE A 69 -3.51 -4.73 -6.82
N ARG A 70 -2.51 -5.33 -6.18
CA ARG A 70 -2.71 -6.39 -5.19
C ARG A 70 -2.56 -5.84 -3.78
N LEU A 71 -3.57 -6.07 -2.95
CA LEU A 71 -3.59 -5.70 -1.54
C LEU A 71 -3.09 -6.87 -0.68
N LYS A 72 -2.07 -6.61 0.14
CA LYS A 72 -1.61 -7.50 1.22
C LYS A 72 -1.97 -6.87 2.56
N PHE A 73 -2.64 -7.65 3.40
CA PHE A 73 -3.02 -7.27 4.76
C PHE A 73 -2.17 -8.01 5.78
N SER A 74 -2.01 -7.43 6.96
CA SER A 74 -1.49 -8.12 8.14
C SER A 74 -2.47 -9.22 8.59
N PRO A 75 -1.99 -10.36 9.13
CA PRO A 75 -2.85 -11.39 9.72
C PRO A 75 -3.70 -10.87 10.89
N SER A 76 -3.30 -9.77 11.53
CA SER A 76 -4.04 -9.10 12.59
C SER A 76 -5.32 -8.38 12.12
N VAL A 77 -5.51 -8.19 10.81
CA VAL A 77 -6.70 -7.52 10.26
C VAL A 77 -7.80 -8.56 10.00
N PRO A 78 -9.00 -8.44 10.61
CA PRO A 78 -10.10 -9.37 10.38
C PRO A 78 -10.53 -9.44 8.92
N LYS A 79 -10.94 -10.64 8.45
CA LYS A 79 -11.35 -10.86 7.04
C LYS A 79 -12.49 -9.94 6.59
N SER A 80 -13.44 -9.63 7.48
CA SER A 80 -14.54 -8.69 7.22
C SER A 80 -14.02 -7.28 6.87
N ILE A 81 -13.07 -6.78 7.65
CA ILE A 81 -12.40 -5.50 7.42
C ILE A 81 -11.57 -5.52 6.15
N GLN A 82 -10.83 -6.61 5.88
CA GLN A 82 -10.08 -6.76 4.63
C GLN A 82 -10.99 -6.65 3.40
N GLN A 83 -12.17 -7.27 3.45
CA GLN A 83 -13.13 -7.21 2.35
C GLN A 83 -13.76 -5.83 2.22
N ARG A 84 -14.12 -5.18 3.33
CA ARG A 84 -14.63 -3.80 3.30
C ARG A 84 -13.61 -2.84 2.71
N ILE A 85 -12.34 -2.98 3.08
CA ILE A 85 -11.23 -2.20 2.50
C ILE A 85 -11.10 -2.47 1.01
N ARG A 86 -11.19 -3.73 0.55
CA ARG A 86 -11.16 -4.06 -0.88
C ARG A 86 -12.29 -3.38 -1.66
N ASN A 87 -13.50 -3.34 -1.09
CA ASN A 87 -14.66 -2.74 -1.76
C ASN A 87 -14.53 -1.22 -1.93
N VAL A 88 -13.93 -0.53 -0.95
CA VAL A 88 -13.69 0.93 -1.02
C VAL A 88 -12.39 1.31 -1.73
N PHE A 89 -11.58 0.33 -2.13
CA PHE A 89 -10.27 0.57 -2.70
C PHE A 89 -10.38 0.95 -4.19
N PRO A 90 -9.87 2.12 -4.62
CA PRO A 90 -9.92 2.52 -6.01
C PRO A 90 -8.85 1.79 -6.82
N PHE A 91 -9.16 0.59 -7.34
CA PHE A 91 -8.25 -0.20 -8.18
C PHE A 91 -7.84 0.54 -9.46
N ASN A 92 -8.70 1.43 -9.98
CA ASN A 92 -8.44 2.22 -11.18
C ASN A 92 -7.76 3.57 -10.90
N GLY A 93 -7.86 4.11 -9.67
CA GLY A 93 -7.43 5.46 -9.30
C GLY A 93 -6.00 5.57 -8.78
N LEU A 94 -5.30 4.45 -8.62
CA LEU A 94 -3.92 4.38 -8.10
C LEU A 94 -2.89 4.09 -9.20
N LYS A 95 -3.26 4.29 -10.48
CA LYS A 95 -2.25 4.53 -11.51
C LYS A 95 -1.41 5.71 -11.03
N LYS A 96 -0.08 5.54 -10.94
CA LYS A 96 0.84 6.67 -10.74
C LYS A 96 0.32 7.79 -11.63
N SER A 97 -0.08 8.91 -11.05
CA SER A 97 -0.31 10.11 -11.84
C SER A 97 1.04 10.43 -12.48
N GLY A 98 1.24 9.96 -13.70
CA GLY A 98 2.17 10.58 -14.61
C GLY A 98 1.65 11.98 -14.77
N ILE A 99 2.23 12.91 -14.01
CA ILE A 99 2.36 14.33 -14.31
C ILE A 99 1.21 14.84 -15.20
N GLU A 100 0.02 15.05 -14.63
CA GLU A 100 -0.94 15.93 -15.28
C GLU A 100 -0.52 17.36 -14.94
N LYS A 101 0.32 17.92 -15.81
CA LYS A 101 0.52 19.37 -15.88
C LYS A 101 -0.86 19.99 -16.11
N LYS A 102 -1.46 20.56 -15.05
CA LYS A 102 -2.54 21.55 -15.19
C LYS A 102 -1.99 22.71 -16.03
N LYS A 103 -2.24 22.69 -17.35
CA LYS A 103 -2.26 23.92 -18.14
C LYS A 103 -3.52 24.68 -17.72
N LYS A 104 -3.33 25.76 -16.97
CA LYS A 104 -4.28 26.87 -16.93
C LYS A 104 -4.40 27.41 -18.35
N HIS A 105 -5.63 27.57 -18.83
CA HIS A 105 -5.97 28.48 -19.92
C HIS A 105 -7.18 29.28 -19.47
#